data_AF-A0A2N1M4U6-F1
#
_entry.id   AF-A0A2N1M4U6-F1
#
_cell.length_a   1.000
_cell.length_b   1.000
_cell.length_c   1.000
_cell.angle_alpha   90.00
_cell.angle_beta   90.00
_cell.angle_gamma   90.00
#
_symmetry.space_group_name_H-M   'P 1'
#
loop_
_entity.id
_entity.type
_entity.pdbx_description
1 polymer ?
#
loop_
_entity_poly.entity_id
_entity_poly.type
_entity_poly.pdbx_seq_one_letter_code
_entity_poly.pdbx_strand_id
1 'polypeptide(L)'
;MFTAEPIQKTQKVKTNKFVLILEQFLERYNLSAESSPEQLSEHAPEPNALLPDWKARKCVKEALTRSTEKRRAFSKEQKEALVPDQRNMIYSVRKRAQEVAKSEDKWDIFINTLDLGPKGSKDGVIDDKEMVASSSNQSRFRKHLAEYGADPELIDRYAMDSKTTMASNKIQQERTEKRLADPGRTPEHFTFEKVHRKLQNIDTSKIPSMQDLADVIVMLSMRPAEVSSL
;
A
#
# COMPACT_ATOMS: atom_id res chain seq x y z
N MET A 1 -44.24 1.71 -49.21
CA MET A 1 -43.05 2.26 -48.54
C MET A 1 -43.49 2.84 -47.21
N PHE A 2 -43.12 2.22 -46.09
CA PHE A 2 -43.47 2.70 -44.75
C PHE A 2 -42.25 3.41 -44.16
N THR A 3 -42.33 4.73 -43.99
CA THR A 3 -41.36 5.52 -43.25
C THR A 3 -41.63 5.38 -41.76
N ALA A 4 -40.71 4.74 -41.04
CA ALA A 4 -40.74 4.62 -39.60
C ALA A 4 -40.18 5.90 -38.96
N GLU A 5 -40.96 6.53 -38.07
CA GLU A 5 -40.49 7.63 -37.23
C GLU A 5 -39.46 7.16 -36.20
N PRO A 6 -38.41 7.95 -35.90
CA PRO A 6 -37.44 7.59 -34.89
C PRO A 6 -38.01 7.87 -33.49
N ILE A 7 -38.31 6.81 -32.75
CA ILE A 7 -38.64 6.87 -31.32
C ILE A 7 -37.39 7.37 -30.58
N GLN A 8 -37.41 8.63 -30.16
CA GLN A 8 -36.44 9.15 -29.19
C GLN A 8 -36.67 8.46 -27.85
N LYS A 9 -35.80 7.49 -27.52
CA LYS A 9 -35.76 6.91 -26.17
C LYS A 9 -35.23 7.97 -25.21
N THR A 10 -36.12 8.61 -24.45
CA THR A 10 -35.75 9.43 -23.30
C THR A 10 -35.19 8.52 -22.22
N GLN A 11 -33.86 8.37 -22.21
CA GLN A 11 -33.17 7.66 -21.14
C GLN A 11 -33.28 8.52 -19.88
N LYS A 12 -34.20 8.17 -18.96
CA LYS A 12 -34.24 8.78 -17.62
C LYS A 12 -32.86 8.59 -16.99
N VAL A 13 -32.12 9.69 -16.84
CA VAL A 13 -30.81 9.70 -16.17
C VAL A 13 -31.03 9.17 -14.77
N LYS A 14 -30.45 8.01 -14.47
CA LYS A 14 -30.50 7.40 -13.14
C LYS A 14 -29.63 8.26 -12.24
N THR A 15 -30.22 9.27 -11.60
CA THR A 15 -29.46 10.23 -10.78
C THR A 15 -28.83 9.49 -9.61
N ASN A 16 -27.50 9.52 -9.53
CA ASN A 16 -26.74 8.86 -8.47
C ASN A 16 -27.08 9.52 -7.13
N LYS A 17 -27.49 8.73 -6.12
CA LYS A 17 -27.89 9.21 -4.78
C LYS A 17 -26.86 10.17 -4.15
N PHE A 18 -25.56 9.94 -4.39
CA PHE A 18 -24.48 10.78 -3.87
C PHE A 18 -24.41 12.16 -4.55
N VAL A 19 -24.84 12.25 -5.81
CA VAL A 19 -24.90 13.52 -6.55
C VAL A 19 -26.03 14.39 -6.01
N LEU A 20 -27.19 13.80 -5.68
CA LEU A 20 -28.30 14.53 -5.06
C LEU A 20 -27.93 15.06 -3.66
N ILE A 21 -27.22 14.25 -2.86
CA ILE A 21 -26.73 14.65 -1.53
C ILE A 21 -25.75 15.82 -1.67
N LEU A 22 -24.83 15.75 -2.64
CA LEU A 22 -23.89 16.83 -2.93
C LEU A 22 -24.61 18.12 -3.35
N GLU A 23 -25.62 18.03 -4.21
CA GLU A 23 -26.38 19.20 -4.68
C GLU A 23 -27.13 19.88 -3.53
N GLN A 24 -27.81 19.11 -2.69
CA GLN A 24 -28.47 19.64 -1.49
C GLN A 24 -27.48 20.29 -0.52
N PHE A 25 -26.29 19.69 -0.37
CA PHE A 25 -25.23 20.24 0.45
C PHE A 25 -24.71 21.59 -0.08
N LEU A 26 -24.42 21.66 -1.38
CA LEU A 26 -23.97 22.91 -2.02
C LEU A 26 -25.02 24.02 -1.90
N GLU A 27 -26.30 23.67 -2.06
CA GLU A 27 -27.42 24.62 -1.92
C GLU A 27 -27.59 25.10 -0.47
N ARG A 28 -27.50 24.19 0.50
CA ARG A 28 -27.60 24.50 1.93
C ARG A 28 -26.57 25.52 2.40
N TYR A 29 -25.35 25.44 1.87
CA TYR A 29 -24.23 26.31 2.24
C TYR A 29 -23.93 27.42 1.21
N ASN A 30 -24.78 27.58 0.19
CA ASN A 30 -24.58 28.52 -0.92
C ASN A 30 -23.19 28.41 -1.59
N LEU A 31 -22.68 27.19 -1.70
CA LEU A 31 -21.36 26.90 -2.27
C LEU A 31 -21.45 26.70 -3.79
N SER A 32 -20.47 27.25 -4.50
CA SER A 32 -20.40 27.16 -5.96
C SER A 32 -18.95 27.13 -6.46
N ALA A 33 -18.76 27.05 -7.77
CA ALA A 33 -17.43 27.17 -8.36
C ALA A 33 -16.81 28.58 -8.20
N GLU A 34 -17.56 29.56 -7.70
CA GLU A 34 -17.06 30.89 -7.34
C GLU A 34 -16.57 30.97 -5.89
N SER A 35 -16.90 29.99 -5.05
CA SER A 35 -16.43 29.91 -3.67
C SER A 35 -14.92 29.66 -3.62
N SER A 36 -14.24 30.28 -2.66
CA SER A 36 -12.80 30.06 -2.47
C SER A 36 -12.54 28.66 -1.91
N PRO A 37 -11.35 28.07 -2.14
CA PRO A 37 -10.96 26.81 -1.51
C PRO A 37 -11.08 26.83 0.02
N GLU A 38 -10.82 27.96 0.68
CA GLU A 38 -10.92 28.11 2.14
C GLU A 38 -12.38 27.95 2.60
N GLN A 39 -13.32 28.62 1.93
CA GLN A 39 -14.77 28.50 2.22
C GLN A 39 -15.28 27.08 1.99
N LEU A 40 -14.75 26.40 0.97
CA LEU A 40 -15.08 24.99 0.70
C LEU A 40 -14.49 24.05 1.76
N SER A 41 -13.29 24.35 2.26
CA SER A 41 -12.60 23.53 3.27
C SER A 41 -13.26 23.60 4.65
N GLU A 42 -13.88 24.74 4.99
CA GLU A 42 -14.59 24.94 6.27
C GLU A 42 -15.71 23.91 6.44
N HIS A 43 -16.39 23.57 5.35
CA HIS A 43 -17.48 22.61 5.35
C HIS A 43 -17.05 21.18 4.99
N ALA A 44 -15.76 20.92 4.72
CA ALA A 44 -15.24 19.59 4.37
C ALA A 44 -15.51 18.46 5.39
N PRO A 45 -15.59 18.70 6.73
CA PRO A 45 -15.87 17.64 7.69
C PRO A 45 -17.22 16.91 7.48
N GLU A 46 -18.26 17.61 7.02
CA GLU A 46 -19.59 17.04 6.80
C GLU A 46 -19.68 16.09 5.60
N PRO A 47 -19.24 16.45 4.37
CA PRO A 47 -19.15 15.50 3.26
C PRO A 47 -18.14 14.39 3.56
N ASN A 48 -17.10 14.65 4.38
CA ASN A 48 -16.19 13.59 4.83
C ASN A 48 -16.91 12.52 5.69
N ALA A 49 -17.86 12.92 6.54
CA ALA A 49 -18.67 12.00 7.33
C ALA A 49 -19.74 11.29 6.49
N LEU A 50 -20.33 11.99 5.51
CA LEU A 50 -21.38 11.46 4.63
C LEU A 50 -20.85 10.55 3.50
N LEU A 51 -19.57 10.68 3.14
CA LEU A 51 -18.91 9.92 2.08
C LEU A 51 -17.74 9.09 2.64
N PRO A 52 -17.97 8.10 3.51
CA PRO A 52 -16.88 7.28 4.05
C PRO A 52 -16.22 6.42 2.96
N ASP A 53 -16.99 5.96 1.97
CA ASP A 53 -16.53 5.13 0.86
C ASP A 53 -15.81 5.95 -0.22
N TRP A 54 -14.67 5.44 -0.70
CA TRP A 54 -13.91 6.04 -1.79
C TRP A 54 -14.71 6.11 -3.10
N LYS A 55 -15.61 5.14 -3.38
CA LYS A 55 -16.44 5.19 -4.60
C LYS A 55 -17.41 6.35 -4.54
N ALA A 56 -18.02 6.59 -3.38
CA ALA A 56 -18.88 7.74 -3.15
C ALA A 56 -18.11 9.06 -3.35
N ARG A 57 -16.89 9.15 -2.82
CA ARG A 57 -15.99 10.29 -3.04
C ARG A 57 -15.60 10.47 -4.51
N LYS A 58 -15.27 9.39 -5.22
CA LYS A 58 -14.94 9.42 -6.65
C LYS A 58 -16.14 9.90 -7.48
N CYS A 59 -17.34 9.35 -7.23
CA CYS A 59 -18.56 9.79 -7.90
C CYS A 59 -18.85 11.28 -7.67
N VAL A 60 -18.64 11.78 -6.45
CA VAL A 60 -18.79 13.19 -6.12
C VAL A 60 -17.73 14.05 -6.81
N LYS A 61 -16.45 13.65 -6.81
CA LYS A 61 -15.38 14.36 -7.53
C LYS A 61 -15.63 14.40 -9.05
N GLU A 62 -16.14 13.32 -9.62
CA GLU A 62 -16.56 13.27 -11.03
C GLU A 62 -17.74 14.21 -11.29
N ALA A 63 -18.72 14.27 -10.39
CA ALA A 63 -19.85 15.19 -10.48
C ALA A 63 -19.40 16.67 -10.41
N LEU A 64 -18.49 17.01 -9.49
CA LEU A 64 -17.88 18.35 -9.40
C LEU A 64 -17.05 18.71 -10.64
N THR A 65 -16.60 17.72 -11.40
CA THR A 65 -15.83 17.91 -12.64
C THR A 65 -16.71 18.12 -13.86
N ARG A 66 -17.92 17.55 -13.88
CA ARG A 66 -18.86 17.73 -14.97
C ARG A 66 -19.57 19.08 -14.82
N SER A 67 -19.19 20.06 -15.64
CA SER A 67 -20.01 21.27 -15.80
C SER A 67 -21.35 20.89 -16.43
N THR A 68 -22.44 21.09 -15.72
CA THR A 68 -23.78 21.14 -16.33
C THR A 68 -23.96 22.48 -17.03
N GLU A 69 -24.86 22.58 -18.02
CA GLU A 69 -25.15 23.81 -18.79
C GLU A 69 -25.44 25.06 -17.92
N LYS A 70 -25.76 24.88 -16.63
CA LYS A 70 -26.07 25.96 -15.67
C LYS A 70 -24.98 26.23 -14.61
N ARG A 71 -23.86 25.50 -14.59
CA ARG A 71 -22.81 25.65 -13.55
C ARG A 71 -21.39 25.48 -14.12
N ARG A 72 -20.47 26.35 -13.69
CA ARG A 72 -19.03 26.17 -13.96
C ARG A 72 -18.50 24.94 -13.23
N ALA A 73 -17.55 24.25 -13.85
CA ALA A 73 -16.84 23.14 -13.19
C ALA A 73 -15.95 23.68 -12.08
N PHE A 74 -15.87 22.94 -10.97
CA PHE A 74 -14.94 23.27 -9.89
C PHE A 74 -13.49 23.03 -10.35
N SER A 75 -12.55 23.82 -9.85
CA SER A 75 -11.12 23.62 -10.06
C SER A 75 -10.62 22.37 -9.32
N LYS A 76 -9.38 21.96 -9.60
CA LYS A 76 -8.76 20.83 -8.89
C LYS A 76 -8.60 21.13 -7.39
N GLU A 77 -8.13 22.34 -7.05
CA GLU A 77 -7.93 22.79 -5.67
C GLU A 77 -9.26 22.89 -4.91
N GLN A 78 -10.31 23.41 -5.54
CA GLN A 78 -11.64 23.50 -4.92
C GLN A 78 -12.23 22.11 -4.61
N LYS A 79 -12.04 21.13 -5.51
CA LYS A 79 -12.48 19.74 -5.28
C LYS A 79 -11.71 19.10 -4.13
N GLU A 80 -10.42 19.37 -4.03
CA GLU A 80 -9.56 18.83 -2.97
C GLU A 80 -9.84 19.51 -1.62
N ALA A 81 -10.22 20.78 -1.61
CA ALA A 81 -10.67 21.47 -0.42
C ALA A 81 -12.01 20.92 0.11
N LEU A 82 -12.99 20.71 -0.78
CA LEU A 82 -14.34 20.25 -0.40
C LEU A 82 -14.40 18.76 -0.08
N VAL A 83 -13.73 17.94 -0.89
CA VAL A 83 -13.68 16.49 -0.77
C VAL A 83 -12.21 16.07 -0.83
N PRO A 84 -11.47 16.25 0.28
CA PRO A 84 -10.05 15.94 0.33
C PRO A 84 -9.81 14.48 -0.04
N ASP A 85 -8.75 14.29 -0.82
CA ASP A 85 -8.29 12.95 -1.14
C ASP A 85 -7.65 12.32 0.09
N GLN A 86 -8.44 11.60 0.87
CA GLN A 86 -7.94 10.92 2.06
C GLN A 86 -6.97 9.77 1.72
N ARG A 87 -6.81 9.40 0.44
CA ARG A 87 -5.74 8.49 -0.02
C ARG A 87 -4.34 9.06 0.25
N ASN A 88 -4.23 10.38 0.36
CA ASN A 88 -2.99 11.11 0.67
C ASN A 88 -2.77 11.36 2.16
N MET A 89 -3.68 10.96 3.06
CA MET A 89 -3.27 10.82 4.46
C MET A 89 -2.23 9.72 4.51
N ILE A 90 -0.97 10.08 4.83
CA ILE A 90 0.14 9.13 4.98
C ILE A 90 -0.17 8.24 6.17
N TYR A 91 -0.98 7.22 5.93
CA TYR A 91 -1.17 6.13 6.85
C TYR A 91 0.00 5.19 6.69
N SER A 92 0.58 4.78 7.82
CA SER A 92 1.47 3.62 7.81
C SER A 92 0.75 2.46 7.14
N VAL A 93 1.50 1.57 6.48
CA VAL A 93 0.96 0.36 5.82
C VAL A 93 -0.03 -0.39 6.72
N ARG A 94 0.25 -0.41 8.03
CA ARG A 94 -0.60 -1.00 9.07
C ARG A 94 -1.93 -0.26 9.26
N LYS A 95 -1.93 1.06 9.37
CA LYS A 95 -3.18 1.84 9.55
C LYS A 95 -4.06 1.74 8.30
N ARG A 96 -3.44 1.76 7.11
CA ARG A 96 -4.14 1.51 5.85
C ARG A 96 -4.83 0.13 5.84
N ALA A 97 -4.12 -0.92 6.24
CA ALA A 97 -4.71 -2.27 6.32
C ALA A 97 -5.87 -2.34 7.32
N GLN A 98 -5.79 -1.64 8.45
CA GLN A 98 -6.86 -1.61 9.44
C GLN A 98 -8.15 -0.97 8.89
N GLU A 99 -8.03 0.08 8.10
CA GLU A 99 -9.18 0.75 7.49
C GLU A 99 -9.79 -0.10 6.36
N VAL A 100 -8.95 -0.67 5.49
CA VAL A 100 -9.39 -1.54 4.39
C VAL A 100 -10.04 -2.83 4.89
N ALA A 101 -9.53 -3.42 5.96
CA ALA A 101 -10.13 -4.62 6.56
C ALA A 101 -11.56 -4.37 7.07
N LYS A 102 -11.91 -3.12 7.44
CA LYS A 102 -13.27 -2.77 7.87
C LYS A 102 -14.26 -2.59 6.73
N SER A 103 -13.79 -2.29 5.52
CA SER A 103 -14.69 -2.02 4.38
C SER A 103 -15.12 -3.30 3.65
N GLU A 104 -14.36 -4.38 3.80
CA GLU A 104 -14.54 -5.67 3.08
C GLU A 104 -14.65 -5.52 1.55
N ASP A 105 -14.33 -4.36 0.98
CA ASP A 105 -14.42 -4.11 -0.46
C ASP A 105 -13.15 -4.59 -1.16
N LYS A 106 -13.30 -5.58 -2.04
CA LYS A 106 -12.21 -6.09 -2.88
C LYS A 106 -11.48 -4.99 -3.67
N TRP A 107 -12.18 -3.92 -4.05
CA TRP A 107 -11.56 -2.82 -4.77
C TRP A 107 -10.70 -1.95 -3.86
N ASP A 108 -11.04 -1.81 -2.58
CA ASP A 108 -10.17 -1.12 -1.62
C ASP A 108 -8.85 -1.84 -1.44
N ILE A 109 -8.89 -3.17 -1.32
CA ILE A 109 -7.69 -4.01 -1.24
C ILE A 109 -6.82 -3.80 -2.50
N PHE A 110 -7.42 -3.86 -3.68
CA PHE A 110 -6.72 -3.72 -4.95
C PHE A 110 -6.06 -2.35 -5.11
N ILE A 111 -6.80 -1.26 -4.92
CA ILE A 111 -6.30 0.10 -5.10
C ILE A 111 -5.19 0.40 -4.08
N ASN A 112 -5.39 0.04 -2.81
CA ASN A 112 -4.37 0.28 -1.78
C ASN A 112 -3.08 -0.51 -2.03
N THR A 113 -3.17 -1.69 -2.64
CA THR A 113 -2.01 -2.48 -3.06
C THR A 113 -1.25 -1.80 -4.20
N LEU A 114 -1.96 -1.28 -5.20
CA LEU A 114 -1.34 -0.52 -6.29
C LEU A 114 -0.71 0.78 -5.80
N ASP A 115 -1.34 1.48 -4.87
CA ASP A 115 -0.82 2.72 -4.26
C ASP A 115 0.45 2.49 -3.42
N LEU A 116 0.67 1.25 -2.94
CA LEU A 116 1.90 0.81 -2.29
C LEU A 116 2.95 0.28 -3.29
N GLY A 117 2.60 0.21 -4.57
CA GLY A 117 3.50 -0.14 -5.65
C GLY A 117 4.56 0.93 -5.92
N PRO A 118 5.53 0.60 -6.79
CA PRO A 118 6.65 1.48 -7.08
C PRO A 118 6.17 2.80 -7.69
N LYS A 119 6.59 3.90 -7.08
CA LYS A 119 6.35 5.22 -7.64
C LYS A 119 7.44 5.49 -8.66
N GLY A 120 7.04 5.71 -9.91
CA GLY A 120 7.99 6.08 -10.96
C GLY A 120 8.83 7.28 -10.56
N SER A 121 10.12 7.28 -10.92
CA SER A 121 10.94 8.49 -10.82
C SER A 121 10.52 9.51 -11.88
N LYS A 122 11.05 10.74 -11.79
CA LYS A 122 10.80 11.81 -12.78
C LYS A 122 11.10 11.40 -14.22
N ASP A 123 11.97 10.40 -14.40
CA ASP A 123 12.42 9.91 -15.72
C ASP A 123 11.70 8.62 -16.15
N GLY A 124 10.68 8.17 -15.41
CA GLY A 124 9.90 6.97 -15.72
C GLY A 124 10.61 5.64 -15.44
N VAL A 125 11.88 5.68 -15.01
CA VAL A 125 12.65 4.49 -14.59
C VAL A 125 12.43 4.26 -13.10
N ILE A 126 12.03 3.04 -12.72
CA ILE A 126 11.89 2.65 -11.32
C ILE A 126 13.24 2.13 -10.82
N ASP A 127 13.75 2.71 -9.74
CA ASP A 127 14.98 2.24 -9.09
C ASP A 127 14.77 0.87 -8.41
N ASP A 128 15.81 0.04 -8.41
CA ASP A 128 15.76 -1.29 -7.80
C ASP A 128 15.40 -1.25 -6.31
N LYS A 129 15.85 -0.22 -5.57
CA LYS A 129 15.52 -0.09 -4.14
C LYS A 129 14.04 0.24 -3.96
N GLU A 130 13.50 1.12 -4.81
CA GLU A 130 12.07 1.46 -4.81
C GLU A 130 11.20 0.25 -5.14
N MET A 131 11.60 -0.53 -6.15
CA MET A 131 10.91 -1.77 -6.52
C MET A 131 10.86 -2.77 -5.34
N VAL A 132 12.00 -2.99 -4.69
CA VAL A 132 12.09 -3.88 -3.52
C VAL A 132 11.31 -3.35 -2.32
N ALA A 133 11.39 -2.04 -2.04
CA ALA A 133 10.65 -1.41 -0.96
C ALA A 133 9.13 -1.51 -1.15
N SER A 134 8.67 -1.33 -2.40
CA SER A 134 7.26 -1.42 -2.77
C SER A 134 6.71 -2.83 -2.60
N SER A 135 7.43 -3.84 -3.10
CA SER A 135 7.11 -5.25 -2.87
C SER A 135 7.04 -5.58 -1.37
N SER A 136 7.98 -5.07 -0.58
CA SER A 136 7.98 -5.24 0.88
C SER A 136 6.75 -4.60 1.54
N ASN A 137 6.38 -3.38 1.13
CA ASN A 137 5.20 -2.69 1.65
C ASN A 137 3.91 -3.43 1.30
N GLN A 138 3.77 -3.95 0.07
CA GLN A 138 2.63 -4.78 -0.34
C GLN A 138 2.56 -6.08 0.48
N SER A 139 3.70 -6.73 0.74
CA SER A 139 3.74 -7.92 1.61
C SER A 139 3.31 -7.62 3.05
N ARG A 140 3.80 -6.51 3.63
CA ARG A 140 3.38 -6.06 4.96
C ARG A 140 1.89 -5.72 5.00
N PHE A 141 1.36 -5.12 3.93
CA PHE A 141 -0.06 -4.81 3.81
C PHE A 141 -0.91 -6.09 3.87
N ARG A 142 -0.55 -7.11 3.09
CA ARG A 142 -1.20 -8.44 3.12
C ARG A 142 -1.19 -9.06 4.52
N LYS A 143 -0.03 -9.01 5.18
CA LYS A 143 0.09 -9.52 6.55
C LYS A 143 -0.84 -8.80 7.51
N HIS A 144 -0.88 -7.47 7.46
CA HIS A 144 -1.76 -6.69 8.32
C HIS A 144 -3.24 -6.89 7.99
N LEU A 145 -3.63 -7.07 6.72
CA LEU A 145 -5.00 -7.42 6.34
C LEU A 145 -5.45 -8.73 6.99
N ALA A 146 -4.59 -9.76 6.95
CA ALA A 146 -4.86 -11.04 7.61
C ALA A 146 -4.94 -10.89 9.15
N GLU A 147 -4.04 -10.10 9.76
CA GLU A 147 -4.08 -9.80 11.20
C GLU A 147 -5.37 -9.10 11.63
N TYR A 148 -5.98 -8.30 10.75
CA TYR A 148 -7.25 -7.61 11.02
C TYR A 148 -8.49 -8.37 10.55
N GLY A 149 -8.34 -9.64 10.14
CA GLY A 149 -9.47 -10.53 9.84
C GLY A 149 -10.09 -10.35 8.45
N ALA A 150 -9.39 -9.72 7.49
CA ALA A 150 -9.86 -9.68 6.11
C ALA A 150 -9.85 -11.09 5.49
N ASP A 151 -10.80 -11.34 4.58
CA ASP A 151 -10.96 -12.64 3.90
C ASP A 151 -9.68 -13.06 3.16
N PRO A 152 -9.07 -14.23 3.49
CA PRO A 152 -7.91 -14.77 2.79
C PRO A 152 -8.08 -14.86 1.27
N GLU A 153 -9.26 -15.22 0.76
CA GLU A 153 -9.50 -15.32 -0.68
C GLU A 153 -9.42 -13.97 -1.38
N LEU A 154 -9.90 -12.91 -0.72
CA LEU A 154 -9.81 -11.55 -1.23
C LEU A 154 -8.37 -11.02 -1.15
N ILE A 155 -7.64 -11.31 -0.08
CA ILE A 155 -6.23 -10.95 0.06
C ILE A 155 -5.42 -11.56 -1.09
N ASP A 156 -5.55 -12.86 -1.32
CA ASP A 156 -4.73 -13.54 -2.33
C ASP A 156 -5.04 -13.09 -3.76
N ARG A 157 -6.31 -12.77 -4.05
CA ARG A 157 -6.72 -12.33 -5.38
C ARG A 157 -6.40 -10.86 -5.65
N TYR A 158 -6.58 -9.98 -4.67
CA TYR A 158 -6.58 -8.53 -4.90
C TYR A 158 -5.40 -7.79 -4.28
N ALA A 159 -4.73 -8.36 -3.28
CA ALA A 159 -3.57 -7.74 -2.64
C ALA A 159 -2.23 -8.18 -3.24
N MET A 160 -2.25 -8.91 -4.35
CA MET A 160 -1.07 -9.47 -4.99
C MET A 160 -0.79 -8.80 -6.34
N ASP A 161 0.27 -8.00 -6.38
CA ASP A 161 0.82 -7.46 -7.62
C ASP A 161 1.95 -8.37 -8.13
N SER A 162 1.60 -9.25 -9.06
CA SER A 162 2.52 -10.23 -9.64
C SER A 162 3.72 -9.56 -10.34
N LYS A 163 3.52 -8.40 -10.98
CA LYS A 163 4.60 -7.71 -11.71
C LYS A 163 5.66 -7.16 -10.75
N THR A 164 5.23 -6.42 -9.72
CA THR A 164 6.12 -5.87 -8.69
C THR A 164 6.83 -6.98 -7.92
N THR A 165 6.10 -8.04 -7.57
CA THR A 165 6.66 -9.21 -6.87
C THR A 165 7.76 -9.89 -7.71
N MET A 166 7.48 -10.18 -8.98
CA MET A 166 8.44 -10.85 -9.87
C MET A 166 9.69 -9.99 -10.11
N ALA A 167 9.53 -8.70 -10.36
CA ALA A 167 10.65 -7.78 -10.55
C ALA A 167 11.52 -7.68 -9.29
N SER A 168 10.90 -7.52 -8.11
CA SER A 168 11.61 -7.49 -6.83
C SER A 168 12.38 -8.79 -6.57
N ASN A 169 11.77 -9.95 -6.82
CA ASN A 169 12.41 -11.24 -6.62
C ASN A 169 13.64 -11.40 -7.52
N LYS A 170 13.54 -10.98 -8.79
CA LYS A 170 14.68 -10.99 -9.71
C LYS A 170 15.83 -10.12 -9.21
N ILE A 171 15.55 -8.89 -8.77
CA ILE A 171 16.55 -7.97 -8.20
C ILE A 171 17.22 -8.59 -6.97
N GLN A 172 16.44 -9.20 -6.07
CA GLN A 172 16.99 -9.85 -4.87
C GLN A 172 17.83 -11.08 -5.19
N GLN A 173 17.43 -11.86 -6.20
CA GLN A 173 18.19 -13.00 -6.69
C GLN A 173 19.54 -12.55 -7.26
N GLU A 174 19.56 -11.58 -8.17
CA GLU A 174 20.80 -11.03 -8.74
C GLU A 174 21.73 -10.46 -7.67
N ARG A 175 21.18 -9.78 -6.65
CA ARG A 175 21.96 -9.28 -5.50
C ARG A 175 22.55 -10.43 -4.68
N THR A 176 21.81 -11.52 -4.50
CA THR A 176 22.30 -12.72 -3.80
C THR A 176 23.41 -13.40 -4.59
N GLU A 177 23.24 -13.59 -5.90
CA GLU A 177 24.25 -14.18 -6.78
C GLU A 177 25.55 -13.36 -6.78
N LYS A 178 25.47 -12.03 -6.86
CA LYS A 178 26.65 -11.15 -6.77
C LYS A 178 27.39 -11.29 -5.43
N ARG A 179 26.65 -11.41 -4.31
CA ARG A 179 27.25 -11.62 -2.98
C ARG A 179 27.88 -13.01 -2.83
N LEU A 180 27.35 -14.02 -3.52
CA LEU A 180 27.92 -15.37 -3.54
C LEU A 180 29.14 -15.47 -4.45
N ALA A 181 29.22 -14.66 -5.51
CA ALA A 181 30.38 -14.58 -6.39
C ALA A 181 31.58 -13.86 -5.76
N ASP A 182 31.32 -12.87 -4.90
CA ASP A 182 32.33 -12.20 -4.07
C ASP A 182 31.96 -12.35 -2.58
N PRO A 183 32.09 -13.57 -2.02
CA PRO A 183 31.86 -13.78 -0.61
C PRO A 183 32.98 -13.05 0.11
N GLY A 184 32.65 -11.91 0.73
CA GLY A 184 33.61 -11.16 1.54
C GLY A 184 34.37 -12.10 2.47
N ARG A 185 35.65 -11.83 2.71
CA ARG A 185 36.48 -12.72 3.54
C ARG A 185 35.93 -12.78 4.96
N THR A 186 35.41 -13.94 5.36
CA THR A 186 35.22 -14.25 6.78
C THR A 186 36.60 -14.21 7.45
N PRO A 187 36.77 -13.41 8.52
CA PRO A 187 38.01 -13.44 9.27
C PRO A 187 38.33 -14.86 9.70
N GLU A 188 39.60 -15.27 9.57
CA GLU A 188 40.01 -16.66 9.76
C GLU A 188 39.60 -17.22 11.14
N HIS A 189 39.56 -16.37 12.17
CA HIS A 189 39.18 -16.73 13.53
C HIS A 189 37.67 -17.01 13.70
N PHE A 190 36.83 -16.60 12.75
CA PHE A 190 35.39 -16.83 12.71
C PHE A 190 34.98 -17.83 11.63
N THR A 191 35.91 -18.55 11.01
CA THR A 191 35.51 -19.66 10.13
C THR A 191 34.87 -20.76 10.96
N PHE A 192 33.91 -21.44 10.34
CA PHE A 192 33.20 -22.54 10.98
C PHE A 192 34.17 -23.59 11.55
N GLU A 193 35.17 -24.01 10.78
CA GLU A 193 36.12 -25.04 11.19
C GLU A 193 36.91 -24.63 12.43
N LYS A 194 37.33 -23.36 12.52
CA LYS A 194 38.08 -22.86 13.67
C LYS A 194 37.22 -22.75 14.90
N VAL A 195 36.03 -22.16 14.78
CA VAL A 195 35.10 -21.99 15.91
C VAL A 195 34.66 -23.35 16.44
N HIS A 196 34.26 -24.26 15.55
CA HIS A 196 33.86 -25.62 15.91
C HIS A 196 34.98 -26.38 16.63
N ARG A 197 36.23 -26.28 16.14
CA ARG A 197 37.39 -26.91 16.80
C ARG A 197 37.64 -26.36 18.19
N LYS A 198 37.47 -25.05 18.41
CA LYS A 198 37.59 -24.49 19.77
C LYS A 198 36.49 -25.02 20.68
N LEU A 199 35.25 -25.04 20.21
CA LEU A 199 34.10 -25.53 20.98
C LEU A 199 34.27 -27.00 21.40
N GLN A 200 34.76 -27.86 20.50
CA GLN A 200 35.06 -29.26 20.82
C GLN A 200 36.14 -29.45 21.89
N ASN A 201 36.98 -28.44 22.11
CA ASN A 201 38.07 -28.47 23.09
C ASN A 201 37.73 -27.74 24.39
N ILE A 202 36.50 -27.24 24.55
CA ILE A 202 36.06 -26.58 25.79
C ILE A 202 35.99 -27.63 26.91
N ASP A 203 36.61 -27.30 28.05
CA ASP A 203 36.46 -28.07 29.28
C ASP A 203 35.14 -27.71 29.96
N THR A 204 34.11 -28.50 29.68
CA THR A 204 32.75 -28.30 30.22
C THR A 204 32.65 -28.51 31.73
N SER A 205 33.70 -29.06 32.37
CA SER A 205 33.77 -29.17 33.83
C SER A 205 34.10 -27.85 34.53
N LYS A 206 34.55 -26.84 33.78
CA LYS A 206 34.91 -25.51 34.29
C LYS A 206 33.91 -24.45 33.86
N ILE A 207 33.93 -23.33 34.58
CA ILE A 207 33.17 -22.14 34.20
C ILE A 207 33.69 -21.67 32.81
N PRO A 208 32.81 -21.50 31.81
CA PRO A 208 33.21 -21.06 30.49
C PRO A 208 33.89 -19.68 30.54
N SER A 209 34.96 -19.54 29.77
CA SER A 209 35.60 -18.25 29.56
C SER A 209 34.75 -17.33 28.67
N MET A 210 35.09 -16.03 28.67
CA MET A 210 34.44 -15.08 27.75
C MET A 210 34.65 -15.47 26.27
N GLN A 211 35.77 -16.13 25.97
CA GLN A 211 36.08 -16.61 24.62
C GLN A 211 35.18 -17.80 24.24
N ASP A 212 34.96 -18.73 25.18
CA ASP A 212 34.07 -19.88 24.99
C ASP A 212 32.64 -19.39 24.68
N LEU A 213 32.17 -18.40 25.44
CA LEU A 213 30.85 -17.79 25.20
C LEU A 213 30.78 -17.10 23.83
N ALA A 214 31.83 -16.36 23.45
CA ALA A 214 31.90 -15.71 22.14
C ALA A 214 31.88 -16.72 20.99
N ASP A 215 32.62 -17.82 21.10
CA ASP A 215 32.66 -18.88 20.09
C ASP A 215 31.28 -19.57 19.96
N VAL A 216 30.54 -19.78 21.07
CA VAL A 216 29.15 -20.29 21.03
C VAL A 216 28.20 -19.31 20.34
N ILE A 217 28.29 -18.01 20.65
CA ILE A 217 27.46 -16.96 20.02
C ILE A 217 27.73 -16.89 18.51
N VAL A 218 28.99 -16.99 18.10
CA VAL A 218 29.37 -17.01 16.69
C VAL A 218 28.82 -18.25 15.99
N MET A 219 28.90 -19.43 16.61
CA MET A 219 28.31 -20.66 16.06
C MET A 219 26.79 -20.55 15.92
N LEU A 220 26.10 -20.01 16.93
CA LEU A 220 24.65 -19.73 16.89
C LEU A 220 24.26 -18.72 15.81
N SER A 221 25.13 -17.76 15.52
CA SER A 221 24.88 -16.72 14.52
C SER A 221 25.09 -17.22 13.09
N MET A 222 26.01 -18.16 12.87
CA MET A 222 26.31 -18.71 11.55
C MET A 222 25.44 -19.92 11.22
N ARG A 223 25.32 -20.88 12.15
CA ARG A 223 24.66 -22.17 11.95
C ARG A 223 23.94 -22.62 13.24
N PRO A 224 22.84 -21.94 13.61
CA PRO A 224 22.12 -22.22 14.84
C PRO A 224 21.62 -23.67 14.93
N ALA A 225 21.28 -24.28 13.79
CA ALA A 225 20.84 -25.68 13.73
C ALA A 225 21.95 -26.69 14.10
N GLU A 226 23.22 -26.33 13.97
CA GLU A 226 24.35 -27.23 14.25
C GLU A 226 24.84 -27.12 15.71
N VAL A 227 24.41 -26.08 16.44
CA VAL A 227 24.73 -25.91 17.87
C VAL A 227 23.99 -26.92 18.73
N SER A 228 22.80 -27.36 18.30
CA SER A 228 21.98 -28.33 19.05
C SER A 228 22.65 -29.70 19.20
N SER A 229 23.66 -29.99 18.38
CA SER A 229 24.38 -31.26 18.32
C SER A 229 25.81 -31.22 18.88
N LEU A 230 26.25 -30.06 19.39
CA LEU A 230 27.53 -29.87 20.08
C LEU A 230 27.40 -30.19 21.57
#